data_AF-A0A0D9NNS9-F1
#
_entry.id   AF-A0A0D9NNS9-F1
#
_cell.length_a   1.000
_cell.length_b   1.000
_cell.length_c   1.000
_cell.angle_alpha   90.00
_cell.angle_beta   90.00
_cell.angle_gamma   90.00
#
_symmetry.space_group_name_H-M   'P 1'
#
loop_
_entity.id
_entity.type
_entity.pdbx_description
1 polymer ?
#
loop_
_entity_poly.entity_id
_entity_poly.type
_entity_poly.pdbx_seq_one_letter_code
_entity_poly.pdbx_strand_id
1 'polypeptide(L)' 'MGITAVNEVGHWFNLFHTHFTHPEECQHNWRKVTGLSNKCCGERCDYNYMSLGADECLREFTPTQIAEMRTFAIEKRGL' A
#
# COMPACT_ATOMS: atom_id res chain seq x y z
N MET A 1 4.53 10.27 -7.44
CA MET A 1 3.52 9.91 -8.47
C MET A 1 3.66 8.48 -9.00
N GLY A 2 4.66 7.70 -8.56
CA GLY A 2 4.77 6.30 -9.02
C GLY A 2 3.93 5.34 -8.17
N ILE A 3 4.01 5.47 -6.85
CA ILE A 3 3.49 4.44 -5.93
C ILE A 3 1.99 4.57 -5.68
N THR A 4 1.44 5.80 -5.64
CA THR A 4 -0.02 5.99 -5.56
C THR A 4 -0.73 5.22 -6.68
N ALA A 5 -0.22 5.27 -7.92
CA ALA A 5 -0.80 4.52 -9.02
C ALA A 5 -0.70 2.99 -8.81
N VAL A 6 0.41 2.51 -8.22
CA VAL A 6 0.57 1.08 -7.88
C VAL A 6 -0.45 0.64 -6.83
N ASN A 7 -0.69 1.46 -5.79
CA ASN A 7 -1.72 1.19 -4.76
C ASN A 7 -3.11 1.07 -5.40
N GLU A 8 -3.49 2.04 -6.24
CA GLU A 8 -4.81 2.04 -6.90
C GLU A 8 -4.98 0.88 -7.88
N VAL A 9 -3.92 0.50 -8.59
CA VAL A 9 -3.94 -0.71 -9.44
C VAL A 9 -4.10 -1.96 -8.58
N GLY A 10 -3.50 -2.01 -7.39
CA GLY A 10 -3.75 -3.07 -6.41
C GLY A 10 -5.24 -3.19 -6.05
N HIS A 11 -5.91 -2.06 -5.75
CA HIS A 11 -7.35 -2.05 -5.52
C HIS A 11 -8.15 -2.52 -6.74
N TRP A 12 -7.73 -2.14 -7.95
CA TRP A 12 -8.35 -2.59 -9.19
C TRP A 12 -8.27 -4.11 -9.39
N PHE A 13 -7.24 -4.75 -8.84
CA PHE A 13 -7.04 -6.21 -8.78
C PHE A 13 -7.46 -6.84 -7.46
N ASN A 14 -8.41 -6.23 -6.74
CA ASN A 14 -9.05 -6.81 -5.56
C ASN A 14 -8.13 -6.95 -4.32
N LEU A 15 -7.11 -6.10 -4.20
CA LEU A 15 -6.36 -5.95 -2.95
C LEU A 15 -6.96 -4.84 -2.08
N PHE A 16 -6.82 -5.01 -0.77
CA PHE A 16 -7.27 -4.06 0.25
C PHE A 16 -6.07 -3.50 1.02
N HIS A 17 -6.28 -2.37 1.70
CA HIS A 17 -5.23 -1.78 2.53
C HIS A 17 -4.71 -2.78 3.57
N THR A 18 -3.40 -2.79 3.78
CA THR A 18 -2.82 -3.53 4.91
C THR A 18 -3.20 -2.85 6.23
N HIS A 19 -3.37 -3.66 7.28
CA HIS A 19 -3.65 -3.13 8.61
C HIS A 19 -2.35 -2.65 9.24
N PHE A 20 -2.27 -1.33 9.48
CA PHE A 20 -1.23 -0.77 10.31
C PHE A 20 -1.44 -1.13 11.78
N THR A 21 -0.35 -1.48 12.46
CA THR A 21 -0.34 -1.55 13.92
C THR A 21 -0.66 -0.17 14.54
N HIS A 22 -0.25 0.91 13.87
CA HIS A 22 -0.51 2.30 14.29
C HIS A 22 -0.84 3.19 13.07
N PRO A 23 -2.13 3.39 12.75
CA PRO A 23 -2.57 4.13 11.57
C PRO A 23 -2.00 5.56 11.47
N GLU A 24 -1.87 6.25 12.60
CA GLU A 24 -1.37 7.63 12.63
C GLU A 24 0.16 7.72 12.56
N GLU A 25 0.90 6.68 12.96
CA GLU A 25 2.36 6.72 12.89
C GLU A 25 2.85 6.49 11.45
N CYS A 26 2.17 5.63 10.69
CA CYS A 26 2.63 5.19 9.36
C CYS A 26 2.05 5.99 8.19
N GLN A 27 1.03 6.83 8.41
CA GLN A 27 0.36 7.55 7.33
C GLN A 27 1.21 8.69 6.77
N HIS A 28 1.32 8.73 5.44
CA HIS A 28 1.94 9.85 4.75
C HIS A 28 1.19 11.16 5.03
N ASN A 29 1.91 12.16 5.55
CA ASN A 29 1.37 13.47 5.91
C ASN A 29 1.25 14.43 4.71
N TRP A 30 0.52 14.02 3.66
CA TRP A 30 0.24 14.86 2.50
C TRP A 30 -0.66 16.06 2.85
N ARG A 31 -1.48 15.94 3.91
CA ARG A 31 -2.41 16.98 4.40
C ARG A 31 -1.78 17.99 5.35
N LYS A 32 -0.50 17.83 5.74
CA LYS A 32 0.19 18.66 6.73
C LYS A 32 -0.55 18.74 8.08
N VAL A 33 -1.10 17.63 8.55
CA VAL A 33 -1.73 17.49 9.86
C VAL A 33 -0.66 17.40 10.95
N THR A 34 -0.84 18.12 12.05
CA THR A 34 0.05 18.06 13.22
C THR A 34 0.04 16.66 13.83
N GLY A 35 1.22 16.07 14.04
CA GLY A 35 1.39 14.73 14.61
C GLY A 35 1.72 13.62 13.60
N LEU A 36 1.50 13.85 12.30
CA LEU A 36 1.87 12.91 11.24
C LEU A 36 3.24 13.23 10.63
N SER A 37 3.97 12.20 10.17
CA SER A 37 5.30 12.30 9.57
C SER A 37 5.29 11.92 8.09
N ASN A 38 6.20 12.53 7.30
CA ASN A 38 6.47 12.11 5.92
C ASN A 38 7.68 11.18 5.80
N LYS A 39 8.37 10.91 6.91
CA LYS A 39 9.54 10.02 6.91
C LYS A 39 9.10 8.58 6.82
N CYS A 40 9.96 7.73 6.26
CA CYS A 40 9.83 6.29 6.46
C CYS A 40 9.85 5.97 7.94
N CYS A 41 8.73 5.48 8.41
CA CYS A 41 8.62 4.86 9.70
C CYS A 41 9.27 3.49 9.58
N GLY A 42 10.28 3.23 10.42
CA GLY A 42 11.15 2.06 10.33
C GLY A 42 10.42 0.75 10.64
N GLU A 43 10.89 -0.02 11.62
CA GLU A 43 10.35 -1.36 11.95
C GLU A 43 8.84 -1.41 12.30
N ARG A 44 8.18 -0.26 12.45
CA ARG A 44 6.77 -0.15 12.85
C ARG A 44 5.78 -0.08 11.68
N CYS A 45 6.26 0.06 10.45
CA CYS A 45 5.39 0.18 9.29
C CYS A 45 5.78 -0.84 8.23
N ASP A 46 4.77 -1.37 7.54
CA ASP A 46 5.01 -2.31 6.46
C ASP A 46 5.47 -1.56 5.18
N TYR A 47 6.29 -2.25 4.39
CA TYR A 47 6.80 -1.77 3.11
C TYR A 47 5.84 -2.12 1.96
N ASN A 48 4.58 -2.45 2.25
CA ASN A 48 3.64 -2.96 1.27
C ASN A 48 3.05 -1.84 0.41
N TYR A 49 2.88 -2.08 -0.89
CA TYR A 49 2.22 -1.09 -1.76
C TYR A 49 0.76 -0.80 -1.40
N MET A 50 0.11 -1.67 -0.64
CA MET A 50 -1.25 -1.45 -0.12
C MET A 50 -1.27 -0.74 1.24
N SER A 51 -0.14 -0.23 1.70
CA SER A 51 -0.05 0.61 2.90
C SER A 51 -0.15 2.09 2.52
N LEU A 52 -0.65 2.91 3.46
CA LEU A 52 -0.71 4.37 3.40
C LEU A 52 0.62 5.09 3.75
N GLY A 53 1.75 4.39 3.68
CA GLY A 53 3.08 4.98 3.90
C GLY A 53 3.50 5.99 2.84
N ALA A 54 4.63 6.67 3.05
CA ALA A 54 5.22 7.55 2.04
C ALA A 54 5.76 6.75 0.85
N ASP A 55 5.68 7.30 -0.38
CA ASP A 55 6.11 6.65 -1.63
C ASP A 55 7.52 6.02 -1.52
N GLU A 56 8.47 6.69 -0.85
CA GLU A 56 9.86 6.22 -0.69
C GLU A 56 10.02 4.96 0.21
N CYS A 57 8.96 4.61 0.93
CA CYS A 57 8.95 3.52 1.90
C CYS A 57 8.24 2.28 1.37
N LEU A 58 7.40 2.38 0.34
CA LEU A 58 6.63 1.25 -0.16
C LEU A 58 7.39 0.58 -1.32
N ARG A 59 7.54 -0.75 -1.27
CA ARG A 59 8.49 -1.48 -2.10
C ARG A 59 7.98 -2.82 -2.64
N GLU A 60 6.94 -3.41 -2.06
CA GLU A 60 6.54 -4.76 -2.44
C GLU A 60 5.04 -5.08 -2.30
N PHE A 61 4.62 -6.09 -3.05
CA PHE A 61 3.46 -6.90 -2.75
C PHE A 61 3.92 -8.21 -2.11
N THR A 62 3.12 -8.80 -1.23
CA THR A 62 3.41 -10.14 -0.71
C THR A 62 3.18 -11.20 -1.80
N PRO A 63 3.80 -12.38 -1.70
CA PRO A 63 3.52 -13.49 -2.61
C PRO A 63 2.03 -13.86 -2.69
N THR A 64 1.31 -13.76 -1.56
CA THR A 64 -0.14 -13.99 -1.49
C THR A 64 -0.92 -12.96 -2.29
N GLN A 65 -0.62 -11.67 -2.12
CA GLN A 65 -1.26 -10.61 -2.90
C GLN A 65 -1.02 -10.79 -4.41
N ILE A 66 0.20 -11.17 -4.81
CA ILE A 66 0.51 -11.45 -6.23
C ILE A 66 -0.35 -12.63 -6.75
N ALA A 67 -0.50 -13.68 -5.96
CA ALA A 67 -1.35 -14.82 -6.34
C ALA A 67 -2.83 -14.41 -6.46
N GLU A 68 -3.34 -13.63 -5.51
CA GLU A 68 -4.72 -13.11 -5.53
C GLU A 68 -4.98 -12.22 -6.75
N MET A 69 -4.08 -11.27 -7.05
CA MET A 69 -4.20 -10.41 -8.22
C MET A 69 -4.22 -11.23 -9.52
N ARG A 70 -3.38 -12.27 -9.63
CA ARG A 70 -3.36 -13.17 -10.80
C ARG A 70 -4.65 -13.94 -10.95
N THR A 71 -5.16 -14.54 -9.87
CA THR A 71 -6.44 -15.25 -9.88
C THR A 71 -7.58 -14.31 -10.28
N PHE A 72 -7.63 -13.12 -9.69
CA PHE A 72 -8.67 -12.14 -9.98
C PHE A 72 -8.59 -11.62 -11.42
N ALA A 73 -7.38 -11.40 -11.96
CA ALA A 73 -7.17 -11.01 -13.34
C ALA A 73 -7.77 -12.04 -14.33
N ILE A 74 -7.50 -13.32 -14.11
CA ILE A 74 -8.01 -14.42 -14.94
C ILE A 74 -9.53 -14.53 -14.79
N GLU A 75 -10.04 -14.60 -13.55
CA GLU A 75 -11.45 -14.92 -13.29
C GLU A 75 -12.43 -13.78 -13.55
N LYS A 76 -12.00 -12.53 -13.31
CA LYS A 76 -12.90 -11.37 -13.28
C LYS A 76 -12.58 -10.31 -14.34
N ARG A 77 -11.35 -10.31 -14.87
CA ARG A 77 -10.92 -9.32 -15.88
C ARG A 77 -10.67 -9.94 -17.27
N GLY A 78 -10.49 -11.27 -17.36
CA GLY A 78 -10.20 -11.95 -18.62
C GLY A 78 -8.84 -11.57 -19.20
N LEU A 79 -7.87 -11.30 -18.34
CA LEU A 79 -6.47 -10.97 -18.67
C LEU A 79 -5.57 -12.20 -18.60
#